data_AF-R7HYQ7-F1
#
_entry.id   AF-R7HYQ7-F1
#
_cell.length_a   1.000
_cell.length_b   1.000
_cell.length_c   1.000
_cell.angle_alpha   90.00
_cell.angle_beta   90.00
_cell.angle_gamma   90.00
#
_symmetry.space_group_name_H-M   'P 1'
#
loop_
_entity.id
_entity.type
_entity.pdbx_description
1 polymer ?
#
loop_
_entity_poly.entity_id
_entity_poly.type
_entity_poly.pdbx_seq_one_letter_code
_entity_poly.pdbx_strand_id
1 'polypeptide(L)'
;MKTNNVNNISFTNAGNIGTGLKVASKIIGIQEGGAGLSNIRFIQDSATGLVPKAVFARSKADLGENTFLELSESVLVYYFPTILGEGIFRKLYSKKLPADLKKQIATPAVDLLKANNPSVNKKLLPVKAALALSAFAIPLVEYTLNYFKNLMTLKVFKQSDFENIANLNKKKSENTEQAKKVENSAKKHIKLAAGIYSVCLALSALLIKKGENSKSLQNISEIILAPGTKFFKDNKKKADFFNKYFSLDFADNNGKLALSRGQLTSCVLVGGAGYFGASKDRGKQNFLETLFRYPLVGFYIICGNELLEKGFRKFLYKNGKCKELINDKLEVPNLKDLRSIAEKHGGDIDAMYKKLLKQKVLIAGLPLLFGIGVMGFFIAGTSNLFTKFRYNRDVKNKEQVKK
;
A
#
# COMPACT_ATOMS: atom_id res chain seq x y z
N MET A 1 -32.01 3.92 -10.91
CA MET A 1 -31.28 2.69 -11.31
C MET A 1 -30.74 2.05 -10.04
N LYS A 2 -31.18 0.83 -9.68
CA LYS A 2 -30.91 0.20 -8.38
C LYS A 2 -29.39 0.02 -8.16
N THR A 3 -28.88 0.61 -7.09
CA THR A 3 -27.51 0.47 -6.60
C THR A 3 -27.30 -0.93 -6.04
N ASN A 4 -26.61 -1.80 -6.77
CA ASN A 4 -26.13 -3.06 -6.23
C ASN A 4 -24.97 -2.80 -5.28
N ASN A 5 -25.26 -2.87 -3.99
CA ASN A 5 -24.29 -2.80 -2.91
C ASN A 5 -23.37 -4.04 -3.02
N VAL A 6 -22.08 -3.84 -3.28
CA VAL A 6 -21.08 -4.92 -3.41
C VAL A 6 -20.98 -5.77 -2.12
N ASN A 7 -21.52 -5.28 -1.00
CA ASN A 7 -21.58 -5.99 0.28
C ASN A 7 -22.64 -7.11 0.35
N ASN A 8 -23.55 -7.22 -0.62
CA ASN A 8 -24.57 -8.27 -0.68
C ASN A 8 -24.39 -9.16 -1.92
N ILE A 9 -23.26 -9.87 -2.02
CA ILE A 9 -23.21 -11.08 -2.84
C ILE A 9 -24.05 -12.13 -2.09
N SER A 10 -25.35 -12.15 -2.38
CA SER A 10 -26.26 -13.12 -1.82
C SER A 10 -26.00 -14.48 -2.45
N PHE A 11 -25.32 -15.36 -1.72
CA PHE A 11 -25.19 -16.78 -2.09
C PHE A 11 -26.49 -17.57 -1.87
N THR A 12 -27.63 -16.90 -1.62
CA THR A 12 -28.91 -17.54 -1.31
C THR A 12 -29.43 -18.45 -2.41
N ASN A 13 -28.98 -18.27 -3.66
CA ASN A 13 -29.46 -19.03 -4.81
C ASN A 13 -28.37 -19.93 -5.42
N ALA A 14 -27.29 -20.21 -4.69
CA ALA A 14 -26.27 -21.14 -5.14
C ALA A 14 -26.28 -22.35 -4.20
N GLY A 15 -26.87 -23.46 -4.64
CA GLY A 15 -26.97 -24.71 -3.88
C GLY A 15 -25.65 -25.10 -3.19
N ASN A 16 -25.74 -25.77 -2.04
CA ASN A 16 -24.67 -26.13 -1.09
C ASN A 16 -23.22 -25.89 -1.59
N ILE A 17 -22.78 -24.62 -1.50
CA ILE A 17 -21.40 -24.21 -1.74
C ILE A 17 -20.64 -24.45 -0.43
N GLY A 18 -19.70 -25.39 -0.43
CA GLY A 18 -18.90 -25.72 0.76
C GLY A 18 -18.24 -24.48 1.38
N THR A 19 -18.11 -24.47 2.70
CA THR A 19 -17.67 -23.31 3.50
C THR A 19 -16.37 -22.68 3.00
N GLY A 20 -15.39 -23.48 2.59
CA GLY A 20 -14.12 -22.97 2.06
C GLY A 20 -14.28 -22.14 0.77
N LEU A 21 -15.13 -22.59 -0.16
CA LEU A 21 -15.38 -21.86 -1.40
C LEU A 21 -16.15 -20.56 -1.14
N LYS A 22 -17.05 -20.55 -0.16
CA LYS A 22 -17.80 -19.37 0.29
C LYS A 22 -16.90 -18.32 0.95
N VAL A 23 -15.91 -18.74 1.73
CA VAL A 23 -14.93 -17.81 2.34
C VAL A 23 -14.00 -17.26 1.26
N ALA A 24 -13.46 -18.11 0.39
CA ALA A 24 -12.55 -17.67 -0.66
C ALA A 24 -13.21 -16.70 -1.66
N SER A 25 -14.47 -16.94 -2.02
CA SER A 25 -15.22 -16.04 -2.89
C SER A 25 -15.51 -14.68 -2.24
N LYS A 26 -15.75 -14.63 -0.93
CA LYS A 26 -15.88 -13.36 -0.19
C LYS A 26 -14.58 -12.55 -0.24
N ILE A 27 -13.43 -13.20 -0.06
CA ILE A 27 -12.12 -12.53 -0.13
C ILE A 27 -11.89 -11.92 -1.52
N ILE A 28 -12.24 -12.64 -2.58
CA ILE A 28 -12.15 -12.13 -3.95
C ILE A 28 -13.13 -10.99 -4.19
N GLY A 29 -14.36 -11.09 -3.66
CA GLY A 29 -15.33 -10.00 -3.70
C GLY A 29 -14.80 -8.73 -3.02
N ILE A 30 -14.08 -8.88 -1.90
CA ILE A 30 -13.39 -7.77 -1.23
C ILE A 30 -12.28 -7.22 -2.13
N GLN A 31 -11.46 -8.08 -2.76
CA GLN A 31 -10.38 -7.68 -3.67
C GLN A 31 -10.87 -6.86 -4.85
N GLU A 32 -12.01 -7.23 -5.42
CA GLU A 32 -12.60 -6.56 -6.59
C GLU A 32 -13.49 -5.36 -6.23
N GLY A 33 -13.82 -5.19 -4.95
CA GLY A 33 -14.57 -4.04 -4.47
C GLY A 33 -13.76 -2.74 -4.59
N GLY A 34 -14.44 -1.58 -4.57
CA GLY A 34 -13.76 -0.29 -4.77
C GLY A 34 -12.82 0.15 -3.62
N ALA A 35 -12.92 -0.48 -2.44
CA ALA A 35 -11.92 -0.38 -1.35
C ALA A 35 -10.99 -1.61 -1.29
N GLY A 36 -11.01 -2.45 -2.33
CA GLY A 36 -10.32 -3.74 -2.35
C GLY A 36 -8.82 -3.62 -2.22
N LEU A 37 -8.24 -2.53 -2.74
CA LEU A 37 -6.82 -2.24 -2.53
C LEU A 37 -6.51 -2.11 -1.02
N SER A 38 -7.20 -1.24 -0.29
CA SER A 38 -6.98 -1.07 1.16
C SER A 38 -7.18 -2.37 1.94
N ASN A 39 -8.29 -3.07 1.72
CA ASN A 39 -8.63 -4.25 2.51
C ASN A 39 -7.70 -5.44 2.22
N ILE A 40 -7.38 -5.70 0.95
CA ILE A 40 -6.46 -6.79 0.61
C ILE A 40 -5.05 -6.46 1.06
N ARG A 41 -4.61 -5.21 0.94
CA ARG A 41 -3.29 -4.82 1.43
C ARG A 41 -3.18 -4.94 2.95
N PHE A 42 -4.21 -4.55 3.69
CA PHE A 42 -4.25 -4.75 5.14
C PHE A 42 -4.14 -6.24 5.52
N ILE A 43 -4.91 -7.11 4.86
CA ILE A 43 -4.85 -8.56 5.09
C ILE A 43 -3.46 -9.10 4.73
N GLN A 44 -2.90 -8.65 3.61
CA GLN A 44 -1.57 -9.06 3.17
C GLN A 44 -0.50 -8.60 4.16
N ASP A 45 -0.47 -7.34 4.61
CA ASP A 45 0.50 -6.88 5.60
C ASP A 45 0.41 -7.66 6.89
N SER A 46 -0.82 -7.85 7.40
CA SER A 46 -1.03 -8.60 8.64
C SER A 46 -0.54 -10.04 8.52
N ALA A 47 -0.82 -10.70 7.38
CA ALA A 47 -0.47 -12.10 7.18
C ALA A 47 0.99 -12.32 6.69
N THR A 48 1.60 -11.34 6.01
CA THR A 48 2.95 -11.45 5.43
C THR A 48 4.03 -10.73 6.24
N GLY A 49 3.67 -9.65 6.91
CA GLY A 49 4.54 -8.87 7.79
C GLY A 49 4.43 -9.37 9.22
N LEU A 50 3.29 -9.13 9.86
CA LEU A 50 3.12 -9.32 11.30
C LEU A 50 3.28 -10.80 11.72
N VAL A 51 2.56 -11.74 11.10
CA VAL A 51 2.61 -13.16 11.50
C VAL A 51 4.01 -13.77 11.37
N PRO A 52 4.71 -13.66 10.22
CA PRO A 52 6.07 -14.19 10.11
C PRO A 52 7.06 -13.50 11.04
N LYS A 53 6.97 -12.17 11.20
CA LYS A 53 7.83 -11.43 12.14
C LYS A 53 7.60 -11.86 13.59
N ALA A 54 6.35 -12.16 13.97
CA ALA A 54 6.04 -12.68 15.29
C ALA A 54 6.61 -14.08 15.51
N VAL A 55 6.50 -14.97 14.51
CA VAL A 55 7.07 -16.33 14.56
C VAL A 55 8.61 -16.29 14.65
N PHE A 56 9.26 -15.39 13.92
CA PHE A 56 10.72 -15.26 13.89
C PHE A 56 11.28 -14.22 14.86
N ALA A 57 10.47 -13.68 15.78
CA ALA A 57 10.92 -12.64 16.70
C ALA A 57 12.07 -13.12 17.58
N ARG A 58 13.15 -12.33 17.65
CA ARG A 58 14.37 -12.72 18.37
C ARG A 58 14.37 -12.33 19.84
N SER A 59 13.51 -11.39 20.22
CA SER A 59 13.33 -10.92 21.59
C SER A 59 11.95 -10.29 21.79
N LYS A 60 11.60 -9.98 23.05
CA LYS A 60 10.39 -9.22 23.36
C LYS A 60 10.40 -7.81 22.77
N ALA A 61 11.57 -7.17 22.72
CA ALA A 61 11.72 -5.85 22.12
C ALA A 61 11.54 -5.91 20.60
N ASP A 62 12.14 -6.89 19.94
CA ASP A 62 11.99 -7.14 18.50
C ASP A 62 10.51 -7.44 18.15
N LEU A 63 9.82 -8.25 18.96
CA LEU A 63 8.39 -8.53 18.77
C LEU A 63 7.52 -7.27 18.96
N GLY A 64 7.78 -6.51 20.04
CA GLY A 64 7.01 -5.32 20.39
C GLY A 64 7.15 -4.23 19.33
N GLU A 65 8.36 -3.99 18.83
CA GLU A 65 8.62 -3.05 17.75
C GLU A 65 7.93 -3.44 16.45
N ASN A 66 8.08 -4.69 16.03
CA ASN A 66 7.48 -5.17 14.80
C ASN A 66 5.96 -5.12 14.88
N THR A 67 5.37 -5.50 16.02
CA THR A 67 3.92 -5.40 16.22
C THR A 67 3.42 -3.96 16.17
N PHE A 68 4.07 -3.06 16.90
CA PHE A 68 3.70 -1.64 16.91
C PHE A 68 3.75 -1.04 15.50
N LEU A 69 4.84 -1.29 14.80
CA LEU A 69 5.10 -0.73 13.48
C LEU A 69 4.10 -1.28 12.45
N GLU A 70 3.99 -2.60 12.31
CA GLU A 70 3.08 -3.24 11.33
C GLU A 70 1.62 -2.81 11.52
N LEU A 71 1.13 -2.77 12.76
CA LEU A 71 -0.24 -2.35 13.05
C LEU A 71 -0.46 -0.86 12.77
N SER A 72 0.50 -0.01 13.17
CA SER A 72 0.39 1.44 12.97
C SER A 72 0.45 1.81 11.49
N GLU A 73 1.42 1.25 10.75
CA GLU A 73 1.59 1.46 9.31
C GLU A 73 0.36 0.93 8.54
N SER A 74 -0.13 -0.27 8.87
CA SER A 74 -1.33 -0.85 8.25
C SER A 74 -2.58 0.00 8.46
N VAL A 75 -2.81 0.48 9.69
CA VAL A 75 -3.98 1.33 9.98
C VAL A 75 -3.86 2.66 9.26
N LEU A 76 -2.68 3.29 9.33
CA LEU A 76 -2.38 4.57 8.71
C LEU A 76 -2.54 4.51 7.19
N VAL A 77 -1.81 3.63 6.51
CA VAL A 77 -1.73 3.61 5.05
C VAL A 77 -3.06 3.19 4.42
N TYR A 78 -3.77 2.22 4.99
CA TYR A 78 -4.93 1.62 4.32
C TYR A 78 -6.26 2.28 4.67
N TYR A 79 -6.40 2.90 5.85
CA TYR A 79 -7.67 3.50 6.29
C TYR A 79 -7.64 5.03 6.38
N PHE A 80 -6.49 5.66 6.65
CA PHE A 80 -6.45 7.13 6.72
C PHE A 80 -6.67 7.84 5.38
N PRO A 81 -6.42 7.28 4.19
CA PRO A 81 -6.85 7.89 2.94
C PRO A 81 -8.36 8.15 2.92
N THR A 82 -9.16 7.20 3.40
CA THR A 82 -10.62 7.37 3.51
C THR A 82 -10.98 8.31 4.67
N ILE A 83 -10.40 8.11 5.87
CA ILE A 83 -10.74 8.91 7.05
C ILE A 83 -10.39 10.39 6.85
N LEU A 84 -9.17 10.69 6.41
CA LEU A 84 -8.70 12.06 6.19
C LEU A 84 -9.19 12.61 4.86
N GLY A 85 -9.04 11.86 3.76
CA GLY A 85 -9.41 12.32 2.42
C GLY A 85 -10.91 12.54 2.27
N GLU A 86 -11.71 11.47 2.41
CA GLU A 86 -13.17 11.53 2.27
C GLU A 86 -13.82 12.20 3.49
N GLY A 87 -13.41 11.81 4.70
CA GLY A 87 -14.07 12.23 5.94
C GLY A 87 -13.86 13.69 6.34
N ILE A 88 -12.67 14.23 6.07
CA ILE A 88 -12.23 15.56 6.53
C ILE A 88 -11.97 16.50 5.35
N PHE A 89 -10.93 16.23 4.55
CA PHE A 89 -10.44 17.18 3.57
C PHE A 89 -11.42 17.41 2.42
N ARG A 90 -12.14 16.38 1.94
CA ARG A 90 -13.17 16.53 0.91
C ARG A 90 -14.22 17.54 1.34
N LYS A 91 -14.69 17.46 2.60
CA LYS A 91 -15.69 18.39 3.13
C LYS A 91 -15.13 19.81 3.24
N LEU A 92 -13.88 19.95 3.70
CA LEU A 92 -13.23 21.25 3.84
C LEU A 92 -13.03 21.95 2.50
N TYR A 93 -12.42 21.27 1.53
CA TYR A 93 -11.99 21.89 0.28
C TYR A 93 -13.07 21.96 -0.78
N SER A 94 -14.09 21.10 -0.72
CA SER A 94 -15.19 21.15 -1.66
C SER A 94 -16.30 22.14 -1.28
N LYS A 95 -16.26 22.77 -0.11
CA LYS A 95 -17.38 23.57 0.44
C LYS A 95 -17.94 24.59 -0.57
N LYS A 96 -17.05 25.30 -1.28
CA LYS A 96 -17.39 26.36 -2.26
C LYS A 96 -17.71 25.83 -3.67
N LEU A 97 -17.54 24.54 -3.93
CA LEU A 97 -17.86 23.97 -5.23
C LEU A 97 -19.38 23.78 -5.40
N PRO A 98 -19.89 24.01 -6.63
CA PRO A 98 -21.22 23.58 -7.05
C PRO A 98 -21.48 22.08 -6.83
N ALA A 99 -22.75 21.68 -6.70
CA ALA A 99 -23.15 20.31 -6.35
C ALA A 99 -22.78 19.27 -7.42
N ASP A 100 -22.83 19.65 -8.69
CA ASP A 100 -22.39 18.86 -9.84
C ASP A 100 -20.87 18.61 -9.82
N LEU A 101 -20.08 19.63 -9.50
CA LEU A 101 -18.62 19.50 -9.38
C LEU A 101 -18.21 18.69 -8.15
N LYS A 102 -18.94 18.79 -7.04
CA LYS A 102 -18.70 17.98 -5.82
C LYS A 102 -18.75 16.47 -6.09
N LYS A 103 -19.62 16.03 -6.99
CA LYS A 103 -19.75 14.62 -7.39
C LYS A 103 -18.53 14.14 -8.19
N GLN A 104 -17.92 15.03 -8.97
CA GLN A 104 -16.76 14.73 -9.83
C GLN A 104 -15.42 14.76 -9.08
N ILE A 105 -15.40 15.10 -7.79
CA ILE A 105 -14.15 15.08 -6.98
C ILE A 105 -13.53 13.68 -6.92
N ALA A 106 -14.37 12.64 -6.89
CA ALA A 106 -13.91 11.25 -6.89
C ALA A 106 -13.38 10.80 -8.25
N THR A 107 -13.79 11.46 -9.34
CA THR A 107 -13.31 11.13 -10.68
C THR A 107 -11.80 11.37 -10.77
N PRO A 108 -11.00 10.39 -11.24
CA PRO A 108 -9.56 10.55 -11.36
C PRO A 108 -9.20 11.72 -12.28
N ALA A 109 -8.18 12.50 -11.91
CA ALA A 109 -7.73 13.67 -12.67
C ALA A 109 -7.34 13.32 -14.11
N VAL A 110 -6.76 12.12 -14.31
CA VAL A 110 -6.42 11.62 -15.65
C VAL A 110 -7.67 11.53 -16.54
N ASP A 111 -8.81 11.14 -15.99
CA ASP A 111 -10.06 10.99 -16.76
C ASP A 111 -10.75 12.34 -16.95
N LEU A 112 -10.67 13.24 -15.96
CA LEU A 112 -11.09 14.65 -16.12
C LEU A 112 -10.31 15.37 -17.23
N LEU A 113 -8.99 15.12 -17.32
CA LEU A 113 -8.14 15.68 -18.36
C LEU A 113 -8.47 15.10 -19.75
N LYS A 114 -8.80 13.81 -19.84
CA LYS A 114 -9.24 13.18 -21.11
C LYS A 114 -10.58 13.72 -21.61
N ALA A 115 -11.51 14.00 -20.70
CA ALA A 115 -12.80 14.60 -21.05
C ALA A 115 -12.68 16.02 -21.64
N ASN A 116 -11.51 16.65 -21.48
CA ASN A 116 -11.13 17.93 -22.07
C ASN A 116 -12.17 19.04 -21.89
N ASN A 117 -12.70 19.20 -20.67
CA ASN A 117 -13.56 20.31 -20.29
C ASN A 117 -12.76 21.34 -19.46
N PRO A 118 -12.26 22.44 -20.06
CA PRO A 118 -11.37 23.37 -19.38
C PRO A 118 -12.04 24.11 -18.21
N SER A 119 -13.35 24.38 -18.31
CA SER A 119 -14.10 25.08 -17.27
C SER A 119 -14.20 24.26 -15.98
N VAL A 120 -14.43 22.95 -16.12
CA VAL A 120 -14.46 21.98 -15.03
C VAL A 120 -13.07 21.76 -14.47
N ASN A 121 -12.08 21.54 -15.33
CA ASN A 121 -10.71 21.23 -14.92
C ASN A 121 -10.07 22.38 -14.13
N LYS A 122 -10.27 23.63 -14.54
CA LYS A 122 -9.76 24.81 -13.80
C LYS A 122 -10.28 24.87 -12.36
N LYS A 123 -11.51 24.42 -12.10
CA LYS A 123 -12.11 24.42 -10.76
C LYS A 123 -11.75 23.19 -9.94
N LEU A 124 -11.72 22.01 -10.58
CA LEU A 124 -11.55 20.73 -9.87
C LEU A 124 -10.09 20.37 -9.58
N LEU A 125 -9.16 20.62 -10.51
CA LEU A 125 -7.77 20.19 -10.35
C LEU A 125 -7.10 20.82 -9.11
N PRO A 126 -7.24 22.13 -8.83
CA PRO A 126 -6.68 22.70 -7.61
C PRO A 126 -7.28 22.13 -6.33
N VAL A 127 -8.58 21.83 -6.32
CA VAL A 127 -9.25 21.21 -5.17
C VAL A 127 -8.73 19.81 -4.92
N LYS A 128 -8.62 18.99 -5.98
CA LYS A 128 -8.05 17.64 -5.89
C LYS A 128 -6.58 17.66 -5.47
N ALA A 129 -5.79 18.61 -5.96
CA ALA A 129 -4.39 18.74 -5.59
C ALA A 129 -4.22 19.17 -4.13
N ALA A 130 -5.06 20.08 -3.63
CA ALA A 130 -5.10 20.44 -2.22
C ALA A 130 -5.50 19.25 -1.31
N LEU A 131 -6.46 18.42 -1.75
CA LEU A 131 -6.81 17.17 -1.07
C LEU A 131 -5.61 16.24 -0.98
N ALA A 132 -4.93 16.00 -2.10
CA ALA A 132 -3.76 15.13 -2.18
C ALA A 132 -2.60 15.63 -1.29
N LEU A 133 -2.29 16.93 -1.33
CA LEU A 133 -1.23 17.54 -0.51
C LEU A 133 -1.56 17.50 0.99
N SER A 134 -2.81 17.71 1.37
CA SER A 134 -3.21 17.62 2.78
C SER A 134 -3.17 16.17 3.28
N ALA A 135 -3.53 15.21 2.42
CA ALA A 135 -3.40 13.78 2.68
C ALA A 135 -1.96 13.27 2.61
N PHE A 136 -1.02 14.06 2.10
CA PHE A 136 0.42 13.79 2.16
C PHE A 136 0.95 13.72 3.61
N ALA A 137 0.13 14.06 4.61
CA ALA A 137 0.35 13.68 6.00
C ALA A 137 0.64 12.18 6.17
N ILE A 138 -0.06 11.32 5.45
CA ILE A 138 0.03 9.85 5.58
C ILE A 138 1.46 9.36 5.30
N PRO A 139 2.08 9.61 4.12
CA PRO A 139 3.45 9.21 3.87
C PRO A 139 4.47 9.89 4.81
N LEU A 140 4.21 11.10 5.30
CA LEU A 140 5.09 11.76 6.27
C LEU A 140 5.00 11.14 7.66
N VAL A 141 3.80 10.74 8.11
CA VAL A 141 3.64 10.02 9.37
C VAL A 141 4.31 8.65 9.25
N GLU A 142 4.13 7.94 8.13
CA GLU A 142 4.82 6.68 7.83
C GLU A 142 6.35 6.80 7.95
N TYR A 143 6.91 7.86 7.36
CA TYR A 143 8.33 8.20 7.53
C TYR A 143 8.72 8.38 9.00
N THR A 144 7.90 9.09 9.79
CA THR A 144 8.19 9.31 11.21
C THR A 144 7.93 8.10 12.11
N LEU A 145 7.04 7.17 11.74
CA LEU A 145 6.71 5.98 12.54
C LEU A 145 7.94 5.15 12.86
N ASN A 146 8.89 5.09 11.93
CA ASN A 146 10.17 4.40 12.13
C ASN A 146 11.05 5.03 13.20
N TYR A 147 11.01 6.36 13.32
CA TYR A 147 11.70 7.09 14.39
C TYR A 147 10.92 7.03 15.71
N PHE A 148 9.59 7.03 15.67
CA PHE A 148 8.76 6.80 16.87
C PHE A 148 8.97 5.41 17.45
N LYS A 149 9.06 4.37 16.61
CA LYS A 149 9.48 3.03 17.02
C LYS A 149 10.83 3.10 17.75
N ASN A 150 11.80 3.82 17.19
CA ASN A 150 13.11 3.97 17.81
C ASN A 150 13.04 4.57 19.22
N LEU A 151 12.25 5.63 19.40
CA LEU A 151 12.01 6.26 20.70
C LEU A 151 11.26 5.34 21.67
N MET A 152 10.26 4.61 21.17
CA MET A 152 9.48 3.67 21.97
C MET A 152 10.39 2.60 22.55
N THR A 153 11.28 2.01 21.76
CA THR A 153 12.22 1.01 22.25
C THR A 153 13.20 1.57 23.25
N LEU A 154 13.72 2.76 23.00
CA LEU A 154 14.63 3.40 23.91
C LEU A 154 13.96 3.62 25.28
N LYS A 155 12.69 4.05 25.29
CA LYS A 155 11.94 4.35 26.52
C LYS A 155 11.44 3.09 27.24
N VAL A 156 10.91 2.10 26.52
CA VAL A 156 10.24 0.92 27.08
C VAL A 156 11.24 -0.20 27.37
N PHE A 157 12.14 -0.48 26.43
CA PHE A 157 13.06 -1.61 26.50
C PHE A 157 14.47 -1.21 26.92
N LYS A 158 14.77 0.10 27.01
CA LYS A 158 16.11 0.64 27.32
C LYS A 158 17.19 0.13 26.36
N GLN A 159 16.82 -0.03 25.08
CA GLN A 159 17.71 -0.54 24.04
C GLN A 159 17.80 0.44 22.87
N SER A 160 19.03 0.73 22.45
CA SER A 160 19.34 1.61 21.31
C SER A 160 20.05 0.88 20.17
N ASP A 161 20.86 -0.15 20.48
CA ASP A 161 21.54 -0.98 19.48
C ASP A 161 20.65 -2.13 19.01
N PHE A 162 20.57 -2.29 17.68
CA PHE A 162 19.88 -3.42 17.09
C PHE A 162 20.46 -4.78 17.48
N GLU A 163 21.77 -4.92 17.68
CA GLU A 163 22.38 -6.19 18.10
C GLU A 163 21.87 -6.63 19.48
N ASN A 164 21.53 -5.68 20.36
CA ASN A 164 20.89 -5.95 21.64
C ASN A 164 19.38 -6.23 21.48
N ILE A 165 18.69 -5.47 20.62
CA ILE A 165 17.26 -5.65 20.32
C ILE A 165 17.02 -7.03 19.70
N ALA A 166 17.83 -7.41 18.72
CA ALA A 166 17.79 -8.69 18.03
C ALA A 166 18.44 -9.84 18.84
N ASN A 167 18.88 -9.58 20.08
CA ASN A 167 19.50 -10.56 20.97
C ASN A 167 20.70 -11.31 20.34
N LEU A 168 21.46 -10.60 19.49
CA LEU A 168 22.68 -11.11 18.84
C LEU A 168 23.88 -11.03 19.80
N ASN A 169 23.98 -9.92 20.54
CA ASN A 169 25.00 -9.74 21.56
C ASN A 169 24.48 -10.17 22.93
N LYS A 170 25.09 -11.21 23.52
CA LYS A 170 24.75 -11.70 24.86
C LYS A 170 25.31 -10.84 25.99
N LYS A 171 26.37 -10.07 25.72
CA LYS A 171 26.92 -9.07 26.67
C LYS A 171 26.18 -7.75 26.45
N LYS A 172 25.04 -7.60 27.15
CA LYS A 172 24.23 -6.38 27.09
C LYS A 172 24.98 -5.23 27.76
N SER A 173 25.63 -4.36 27.00
CA SER A 173 26.13 -3.09 27.51
C SER A 173 25.18 -1.96 27.09
N GLU A 174 24.75 -1.15 28.05
CA GLU A 174 24.06 0.11 27.76
C GLU A 174 25.04 1.07 27.07
N ASN A 175 24.67 1.59 25.91
CA ASN A 175 25.44 2.59 25.20
C ASN A 175 24.69 3.92 25.22
N THR A 176 25.02 4.76 26.21
CA THR A 176 24.39 6.07 26.44
C THR A 176 24.61 7.01 25.26
N GLU A 177 25.75 6.93 24.58
CA GLU A 177 26.06 7.76 23.41
C GLU A 177 25.17 7.39 22.22
N GLN A 178 25.02 6.10 21.95
CA GLN A 178 24.13 5.60 20.90
C GLN A 178 22.66 5.92 21.21
N ALA A 179 22.24 5.83 22.47
CA ALA A 179 20.91 6.24 22.91
C ALA A 179 20.64 7.72 22.59
N LYS A 180 21.56 8.63 22.95
CA LYS A 180 21.47 10.05 22.63
C LYS A 180 21.43 10.31 21.12
N LYS A 181 22.25 9.59 20.34
CA LYS A 181 22.23 9.68 18.88
C LYS A 181 20.87 9.31 18.30
N VAL A 182 20.31 8.17 18.71
CA VAL A 182 18.99 7.69 18.27
C VAL A 182 17.90 8.70 18.62
N GLU A 183 17.92 9.23 19.85
CA GLU A 183 16.92 10.20 20.30
C GLU A 183 17.00 11.53 19.53
N ASN A 184 18.21 12.07 19.36
CA ASN A 184 18.42 13.33 18.64
C ASN A 184 18.04 13.20 17.17
N SER A 185 18.39 12.08 16.53
CA SER A 185 18.00 11.79 15.15
C SER A 185 16.48 11.72 15.02
N ALA A 186 15.80 10.98 15.90
CA ALA A 186 14.35 10.88 15.88
C ALA A 186 13.66 12.25 16.01
N LYS A 187 14.09 13.09 16.97
CA LYS A 187 13.57 14.45 17.13
C LYS A 187 13.78 15.31 15.90
N LYS A 188 14.97 15.23 15.27
CA LYS A 188 15.29 15.97 14.04
C LYS A 188 14.36 15.57 12.90
N HIS A 189 14.16 14.28 12.69
CA HIS A 189 13.36 13.78 11.57
C HIS A 189 11.86 13.99 11.75
N ILE A 190 11.35 13.94 12.99
CA ILE A 190 9.96 14.34 13.29
C ILE A 190 9.75 15.83 12.99
N LYS A 191 10.68 16.71 13.39
CA LYS A 191 10.61 18.15 13.08
C LYS A 191 10.68 18.41 11.58
N LEU A 192 11.55 17.70 10.86
CA LEU A 192 11.66 17.79 9.41
C LEU A 192 10.33 17.43 8.73
N ALA A 193 9.71 16.30 9.11
CA ALA A 193 8.42 15.89 8.56
C ALA A 193 7.32 16.92 8.84
N ALA A 194 7.27 17.49 10.04
CA ALA A 194 6.35 18.57 10.39
C ALA A 194 6.57 19.83 9.52
N GLY A 195 7.84 20.19 9.25
CA GLY A 195 8.19 21.30 8.37
C GLY A 195 7.79 21.06 6.91
N ILE A 196 7.97 19.84 6.39
CA ILE A 196 7.49 19.49 5.05
C ILE A 196 5.97 19.56 4.99
N TYR A 197 5.29 19.04 6.02
CA TYR A 197 3.83 19.04 6.06
C TYR A 197 3.24 20.46 6.10
N SER A 198 3.85 21.39 6.84
CA SER A 198 3.40 22.78 6.86
C SER A 198 3.48 23.44 5.47
N VAL A 199 4.52 23.12 4.69
CA VAL A 199 4.63 23.55 3.28
C VAL A 199 3.52 22.94 2.43
N CYS A 200 3.21 21.65 2.59
CA CYS A 200 2.09 21.00 1.90
C CYS A 200 0.75 21.68 2.21
N LEU A 201 0.50 22.04 3.47
CA LEU A 201 -0.71 22.75 3.89
C LEU A 201 -0.77 24.18 3.33
N ALA A 202 0.35 24.91 3.36
CA ALA A 202 0.44 26.24 2.78
C ALA A 202 0.15 26.22 1.27
N LEU A 203 0.73 25.26 0.54
CA LEU A 203 0.47 25.07 -0.89
C LEU A 203 -0.98 24.65 -1.14
N SER A 204 -1.55 23.77 -0.31
CA SER A 204 -2.97 23.39 -0.39
C SER A 204 -3.88 24.61 -0.27
N ALA A 205 -3.62 25.49 0.71
CA ALA A 205 -4.38 26.72 0.89
C ALA A 205 -4.23 27.68 -0.31
N LEU A 206 -3.02 27.77 -0.87
CA LEU A 206 -2.73 28.58 -2.06
C LEU A 206 -3.51 28.07 -3.29
N LEU A 207 -3.53 26.74 -3.52
CA LEU A 207 -4.26 26.09 -4.59
C LEU A 207 -5.76 26.36 -4.49
N ILE A 208 -6.34 26.26 -3.29
CA ILE A 208 -7.77 26.55 -3.08
C ILE A 208 -8.11 28.02 -3.32
N LYS A 209 -7.24 28.94 -2.90
CA LYS A 209 -7.52 30.39 -3.02
C LYS A 209 -7.27 30.94 -4.42
N LYS A 210 -6.23 30.47 -5.11
CA LYS A 210 -5.72 31.10 -6.35
C LYS A 210 -5.60 30.12 -7.53
N GLY A 211 -5.87 28.84 -7.33
CA GLY A 211 -5.63 27.80 -8.33
C GLY A 211 -6.42 28.02 -9.62
N GLU A 212 -7.72 28.33 -9.53
CA GLU A 212 -8.59 28.54 -10.69
C GLU A 212 -8.04 29.60 -11.67
N ASN A 213 -7.46 30.67 -11.12
CA ASN A 213 -7.02 31.84 -11.88
C ASN A 213 -5.52 31.84 -12.20
N SER A 214 -4.76 30.82 -11.78
CA SER A 214 -3.30 30.79 -11.95
C SER A 214 -2.84 29.61 -12.78
N LYS A 215 -2.30 29.89 -13.98
CA LYS A 215 -1.71 28.87 -14.87
C LYS A 215 -0.60 28.06 -14.19
N SER A 216 0.21 28.70 -13.34
CA SER A 216 1.27 28.03 -12.59
C SER A 216 0.70 27.02 -11.58
N LEU A 217 -0.34 27.42 -10.82
CA LEU A 217 -0.98 26.54 -9.85
C LEU A 217 -1.77 25.42 -10.51
N GLN A 218 -2.35 25.65 -11.70
CA GLN A 218 -2.93 24.59 -12.52
C GLN A 218 -1.86 23.57 -12.94
N ASN A 219 -0.70 24.05 -13.42
CA ASN A 219 0.41 23.17 -13.78
C ASN A 219 0.90 22.34 -12.59
N ILE A 220 1.04 22.95 -11.42
CA ILE A 220 1.41 22.24 -10.18
C ILE A 220 0.36 21.18 -9.84
N SER A 221 -0.93 21.51 -9.99
CA SER A 221 -2.03 20.57 -9.75
C SER A 221 -1.97 19.37 -10.69
N GLU A 222 -1.72 19.59 -11.98
CA GLU A 222 -1.51 18.51 -12.95
C GLU A 222 -0.28 17.65 -12.62
N ILE A 223 0.83 18.25 -12.18
CA ILE A 223 2.03 17.50 -11.77
C ILE A 223 1.73 16.57 -10.60
N ILE A 224 0.97 17.06 -9.60
CA ILE A 224 0.61 16.27 -8.41
C ILE A 224 -0.36 15.14 -8.77
N LEU A 225 -1.34 15.41 -9.62
CA LEU A 225 -2.48 14.51 -9.85
C LEU A 225 -2.35 13.62 -11.09
N ALA A 226 -1.62 14.07 -12.11
CA ALA A 226 -1.47 13.37 -13.38
C ALA A 226 -0.06 13.61 -13.98
N PRO A 227 1.01 13.27 -13.25
CA PRO A 227 2.39 13.55 -13.68
C PRO A 227 2.72 12.91 -15.02
N GLY A 228 2.18 11.73 -15.30
CA GLY A 228 2.36 11.03 -16.57
C GLY A 228 1.79 11.82 -17.75
N THR A 229 0.56 12.32 -17.60
CA THR A 229 -0.09 13.16 -18.62
C THR A 229 0.66 14.48 -18.82
N LYS A 230 1.31 14.99 -17.77
CA LYS A 230 2.08 16.23 -17.85
C LYS A 230 3.42 16.07 -18.55
N PHE A 231 4.20 15.06 -18.15
CA PHE A 231 5.60 14.89 -18.55
C PHE A 231 5.79 13.97 -19.76
N PHE A 232 4.83 13.10 -20.08
CA PHE A 232 4.97 12.07 -21.13
C PHE A 232 3.84 12.11 -22.18
N LYS A 233 3.50 13.31 -22.65
CA LYS A 233 2.39 13.53 -23.60
C LYS A 233 2.47 12.67 -24.86
N ASP A 234 3.68 12.50 -25.39
CA ASP A 234 3.90 11.79 -26.65
C ASP A 234 4.09 10.27 -26.47
N ASN A 235 4.08 9.78 -25.22
CA ASN A 235 4.28 8.36 -24.92
C ASN A 235 3.22 7.85 -23.95
N LYS A 236 2.11 7.37 -24.51
CA LYS A 236 0.97 6.83 -23.77
C LYS A 236 1.37 5.76 -22.75
N LYS A 237 2.27 4.83 -23.12
CA LYS A 237 2.73 3.77 -22.20
C LYS A 237 3.46 4.35 -20.98
N LYS A 238 4.35 5.32 -21.18
CA LYS A 238 5.05 6.01 -20.08
C LYS A 238 4.08 6.88 -19.28
N ALA A 239 3.18 7.62 -19.92
CA ALA A 239 2.17 8.41 -19.25
C ALA A 239 1.28 7.56 -18.33
N ASP A 240 0.76 6.44 -18.84
CA ASP A 240 -0.08 5.52 -18.07
C ASP A 240 0.68 4.91 -16.90
N PHE A 241 1.95 4.53 -17.09
CA PHE A 241 2.81 4.04 -16.02
C PHE A 241 3.02 5.10 -14.92
N PHE A 242 3.41 6.32 -15.30
CA PHE A 242 3.67 7.38 -14.33
C PHE A 242 2.40 7.82 -13.60
N ASN A 243 1.27 7.94 -14.30
CA ASN A 243 -0.01 8.23 -13.67
C ASN A 243 -0.42 7.13 -12.68
N LYS A 244 -0.18 5.85 -13.01
CA LYS A 244 -0.54 4.73 -12.15
C LYS A 244 0.26 4.68 -10.84
N TYR A 245 1.56 4.99 -10.88
CA TYR A 245 2.46 4.79 -9.73
C TYR A 245 2.92 6.09 -9.04
N PHE A 246 2.78 7.25 -9.67
CA PHE A 246 3.30 8.52 -9.12
C PHE A 246 2.22 9.61 -8.98
N SER A 247 0.98 9.35 -9.37
CA SER A 247 -0.14 10.25 -9.07
C SER A 247 -0.47 10.21 -7.57
N LEU A 248 -0.59 11.39 -6.95
CA LEU A 248 -1.09 11.51 -5.57
C LEU A 248 -2.62 11.67 -5.50
N ASP A 249 -3.31 11.61 -6.65
CA ASP A 249 -4.77 11.66 -6.68
C ASP A 249 -5.37 10.43 -5.99
N PHE A 250 -6.59 10.59 -5.50
CA PHE A 250 -7.37 9.51 -4.91
C PHE A 250 -8.00 8.64 -5.99
N ALA A 251 -8.22 7.37 -5.68
CA ALA A 251 -9.01 6.48 -6.51
C ALA A 251 -10.51 6.73 -6.29
N ASP A 252 -11.31 6.48 -7.33
CA ASP A 252 -12.77 6.47 -7.22
C ASP A 252 -13.25 5.12 -6.66
N ASN A 253 -14.00 5.18 -5.58
CA ASN A 253 -14.77 4.08 -5.03
C ASN A 253 -16.25 4.46 -4.99
N ASN A 254 -16.94 4.30 -6.12
CA ASN A 254 -18.37 4.57 -6.26
C ASN A 254 -18.76 5.98 -5.79
N GLY A 255 -17.99 6.99 -6.22
CA GLY A 255 -18.20 8.39 -5.87
C GLY A 255 -17.57 8.82 -4.55
N LYS A 256 -16.84 7.93 -3.85
CA LYS A 256 -16.05 8.22 -2.64
C LYS A 256 -14.56 8.15 -2.93
N LEU A 257 -13.76 8.91 -2.18
CA LEU A 257 -12.31 8.84 -2.25
C LEU A 257 -11.79 7.58 -1.56
N ALA A 258 -10.87 6.89 -2.22
CA ALA A 258 -10.16 5.73 -1.71
C ALA A 258 -8.66 5.81 -1.99
N LEU A 259 -7.88 4.97 -1.29
CA LEU A 259 -6.45 4.84 -1.50
C LEU A 259 -6.15 4.50 -2.96
N SER A 260 -5.36 5.34 -3.63
CA SER A 260 -4.84 5.03 -4.95
C SER A 260 -3.50 4.32 -4.87
N ARG A 261 -3.10 3.70 -5.99
CA ARG A 261 -1.78 3.06 -6.07
C ARG A 261 -0.64 4.06 -5.99
N GLY A 262 -0.77 5.25 -6.58
CA GLY A 262 0.30 6.24 -6.49
C GLY A 262 0.43 6.83 -5.08
N GLN A 263 -0.66 6.97 -4.33
CA GLN A 263 -0.61 7.29 -2.90
C GLN A 263 0.09 6.19 -2.09
N LEU A 264 -0.23 4.92 -2.37
CA LEU A 264 0.45 3.78 -1.75
C LEU A 264 1.96 3.76 -2.09
N THR A 265 2.32 3.99 -3.36
CA THR A 265 3.71 4.11 -3.79
C THR A 265 4.41 5.27 -3.09
N SER A 266 3.75 6.40 -2.89
CA SER A 266 4.32 7.50 -2.11
C SER A 266 4.57 7.11 -0.66
N CYS A 267 3.68 6.33 -0.03
CA CYS A 267 3.90 5.83 1.33
C CYS A 267 5.13 4.92 1.39
N VAL A 268 5.29 4.01 0.44
CA VAL A 268 6.46 3.13 0.36
C VAL A 268 7.75 3.93 0.07
N LEU A 269 7.75 4.89 -0.83
CA LEU A 269 8.98 5.62 -1.14
C LEU A 269 9.40 6.56 0.00
N VAL A 270 8.45 7.34 0.54
CA VAL A 270 8.72 8.29 1.63
C VAL A 270 8.95 7.54 2.94
N GLY A 271 8.12 6.54 3.26
CA GLY A 271 8.31 5.65 4.40
C GLY A 271 9.66 4.94 4.35
N GLY A 272 10.08 4.46 3.17
CA GLY A 272 11.37 3.82 2.95
C GLY A 272 12.56 4.69 3.35
N ALA A 273 12.53 5.99 3.03
CA ALA A 273 13.55 6.92 3.49
C ALA A 273 13.64 6.98 5.03
N GLY A 274 12.49 6.87 5.71
CA GLY A 274 12.40 6.79 7.17
C GLY A 274 12.98 5.49 7.71
N TYR A 275 12.62 4.35 7.12
CA TYR A 275 13.18 3.03 7.42
C TYR A 275 14.71 3.00 7.31
N PHE A 276 15.26 3.50 6.21
CA PHE A 276 16.71 3.53 6.00
C PHE A 276 17.44 4.44 7.00
N GLY A 277 16.90 5.63 7.27
CA GLY A 277 17.49 6.53 8.26
C GLY A 277 17.45 5.95 9.67
N ALA A 278 16.26 5.54 10.13
CA ALA A 278 16.05 5.00 11.46
C ALA A 278 16.82 3.69 11.71
N SER A 279 16.99 2.84 10.70
CA SER A 279 17.79 1.62 10.82
C SER A 279 19.29 1.89 10.90
N LYS A 280 19.79 2.87 10.14
CA LYS A 280 21.19 3.31 10.21
C LYS A 280 21.58 3.84 11.58
N ASP A 281 20.67 4.53 12.27
CA ASP A 281 20.91 5.04 13.63
C ASP A 281 21.15 3.93 14.66
N ARG A 282 20.53 2.77 14.44
CA ARG A 282 20.59 1.61 15.35
C ARG A 282 21.72 0.63 15.06
N GLY A 283 22.52 0.89 14.03
CA GLY A 283 23.72 0.11 13.72
C GLY A 283 23.69 -0.63 12.39
N LYS A 284 24.87 -1.11 11.99
CA LYS A 284 25.15 -1.72 10.68
C LYS A 284 24.23 -2.90 10.36
N GLN A 285 24.00 -3.79 11.33
CA GLN A 285 23.23 -5.00 11.10
C GLN A 285 21.78 -4.71 10.74
N ASN A 286 21.16 -3.72 11.40
CA ASN A 286 19.79 -3.30 11.13
C ASN A 286 19.67 -2.66 9.74
N PHE A 287 20.61 -1.78 9.40
CA PHE A 287 20.62 -1.13 8.09
C PHE A 287 20.72 -2.14 6.95
N LEU A 288 21.60 -3.13 7.07
CA LEU A 288 21.76 -4.17 6.06
C LEU A 288 20.54 -5.12 5.99
N GLU A 289 19.92 -5.43 7.12
CA GLU A 289 18.66 -6.19 7.13
C GLU A 289 17.54 -5.40 6.43
N THR A 290 17.44 -4.10 6.70
CA THR A 290 16.48 -3.19 6.06
C THR A 290 16.74 -3.10 4.55
N LEU A 291 18.01 -3.00 4.14
CA LEU A 291 18.40 -2.91 2.73
C LEU A 291 18.04 -4.16 1.92
N PHE A 292 18.12 -5.33 2.52
CA PHE A 292 17.70 -6.56 1.87
C PHE A 292 16.16 -6.67 1.77
N ARG A 293 15.45 -6.35 2.86
CA ARG A 293 14.00 -6.59 2.97
C ARG A 293 13.17 -5.54 2.26
N TYR A 294 13.50 -4.27 2.46
CA TYR A 294 12.64 -3.15 2.09
C TYR A 294 12.33 -3.11 0.59
N PRO A 295 13.30 -3.30 -0.34
CA PRO A 295 12.99 -3.31 -1.77
C PRO A 295 12.02 -4.43 -2.18
N LEU A 296 12.17 -5.62 -1.59
CA LEU A 296 11.31 -6.77 -1.89
C LEU A 296 9.89 -6.57 -1.38
N VAL A 297 9.75 -6.16 -0.11
CA VAL A 297 8.46 -5.90 0.53
C VAL A 297 7.79 -4.69 -0.12
N GLY A 298 8.51 -3.59 -0.31
CA GLY A 298 8.00 -2.38 -0.96
C GLY A 298 7.52 -2.64 -2.39
N PHE A 299 8.27 -3.42 -3.18
CA PHE A 299 7.82 -3.84 -4.52
C PHE A 299 6.54 -4.67 -4.45
N TYR A 300 6.45 -5.60 -3.50
CA TYR A 300 5.26 -6.42 -3.31
C TYR A 300 4.04 -5.61 -2.82
N ILE A 301 4.22 -4.62 -1.94
CA ILE A 301 3.14 -3.73 -1.50
C ILE A 301 2.64 -2.88 -2.68
N ILE A 302 3.53 -2.35 -3.52
CA ILE A 302 3.17 -1.52 -4.67
C ILE A 302 2.47 -2.36 -5.76
N CYS A 303 3.09 -3.45 -6.19
CA CYS A 303 2.64 -4.25 -7.34
C CYS A 303 1.59 -5.30 -6.95
N GLY A 304 1.69 -5.83 -5.74
CA GLY A 304 0.86 -6.92 -5.23
C GLY A 304 0.96 -8.20 -6.00
N ASN A 305 -0.13 -8.95 -5.94
CA ASN A 305 -0.21 -10.21 -6.63
C ASN A 305 -0.44 -10.03 -8.12
N GLU A 306 -0.60 -8.82 -8.65
CA GLU A 306 -0.88 -8.64 -10.09
C GLU A 306 0.16 -9.33 -10.97
N LEU A 307 1.43 -9.32 -10.55
CA LEU A 307 2.50 -9.98 -11.30
C LEU A 307 2.39 -11.50 -11.20
N LEU A 308 2.20 -12.03 -9.99
CA LEU A 308 2.01 -13.46 -9.76
C LEU A 308 0.76 -13.97 -10.46
N GLU A 309 -0.34 -13.24 -10.36
CA GLU A 309 -1.62 -13.55 -10.98
C GLU A 309 -1.54 -13.52 -12.50
N LYS A 310 -0.88 -12.51 -13.10
CA LYS A 310 -0.65 -12.49 -14.55
C LYS A 310 0.18 -13.68 -15.02
N GLY A 311 1.27 -14.00 -14.31
CA GLY A 311 2.09 -15.19 -14.59
C GLY A 311 1.28 -16.48 -14.47
N PHE A 312 0.47 -16.59 -13.43
CA PHE A 312 -0.37 -17.76 -13.17
C PHE A 312 -1.50 -17.91 -14.19
N ARG A 313 -2.17 -16.83 -14.58
CA ARG A 313 -3.15 -16.82 -15.67
C ARG A 313 -2.53 -17.31 -16.99
N LYS A 314 -1.34 -16.81 -17.33
CA LYS A 314 -0.60 -17.26 -18.52
C LYS A 314 -0.28 -18.75 -18.47
N PHE A 315 0.11 -19.26 -17.29
CA PHE A 315 0.36 -20.68 -17.07
C PHE A 315 -0.92 -21.53 -17.23
N LEU A 316 -2.03 -21.12 -16.61
CA LEU A 316 -3.31 -21.83 -16.71
C LEU A 316 -3.81 -21.88 -18.16
N TYR A 317 -3.79 -20.75 -18.86
CA TYR A 317 -4.23 -20.65 -20.25
C TYR A 317 -3.40 -21.57 -21.17
N LYS A 318 -2.07 -21.55 -21.05
CA LYS A 318 -1.17 -22.41 -21.84
C LYS A 318 -1.42 -23.91 -21.62
N ASN A 319 -1.79 -24.30 -20.40
CA ASN A 319 -2.11 -25.69 -20.06
C ASN A 319 -3.58 -26.05 -20.30
N GLY A 320 -4.34 -25.18 -20.98
CA GLY A 320 -5.75 -25.39 -21.31
C GLY A 320 -6.68 -25.45 -20.10
N LYS A 321 -6.30 -24.88 -18.95
CA LYS A 321 -7.11 -24.82 -17.74
C LYS A 321 -7.85 -23.49 -17.64
N CYS A 322 -9.07 -23.50 -17.10
CA CYS A 322 -9.93 -22.33 -16.89
C CYS A 322 -10.24 -21.50 -18.15
N LYS A 323 -10.34 -22.16 -19.32
CA LYS A 323 -10.66 -21.48 -20.59
C LYS A 323 -12.03 -20.79 -20.57
N GLU A 324 -12.91 -21.21 -19.69
CA GLU A 324 -14.24 -20.63 -19.50
C GLU A 324 -14.20 -19.24 -18.84
N LEU A 325 -13.09 -18.87 -18.21
CA LEU A 325 -12.91 -17.55 -17.59
C LEU A 325 -11.72 -16.75 -18.13
N ILE A 326 -10.68 -17.41 -18.66
CA ILE A 326 -9.50 -16.74 -19.17
C ILE A 326 -9.63 -16.61 -20.69
N ASN A 327 -9.77 -15.37 -21.18
CA ASN A 327 -9.80 -15.10 -22.61
C ASN A 327 -8.38 -15.07 -23.23
N ASP A 328 -8.29 -14.91 -24.56
CA ASP A 328 -7.01 -14.85 -25.29
C ASP A 328 -6.13 -13.66 -24.88
N LYS A 329 -6.73 -12.63 -24.26
CA LYS A 329 -6.03 -11.47 -23.69
C LYS A 329 -5.61 -11.69 -22.23
N LEU A 330 -5.83 -12.89 -21.67
CA LEU A 330 -5.60 -13.25 -20.26
C LEU A 330 -6.44 -12.43 -19.26
N GLU A 331 -7.54 -11.85 -19.72
CA GLU A 331 -8.50 -11.13 -18.89
C GLU A 331 -9.45 -12.12 -18.25
N VAL A 332 -9.93 -11.74 -17.06
CA VAL A 332 -10.81 -12.58 -16.24
C VAL A 332 -11.98 -11.71 -15.78
N PRO A 333 -13.24 -12.14 -15.99
CA PRO A 333 -14.43 -11.41 -15.57
C PRO A 333 -14.45 -11.15 -14.05
N ASN A 334 -15.15 -10.11 -13.61
CA ASN A 334 -15.35 -9.89 -12.18
C ASN A 334 -16.34 -10.92 -11.62
N LEU A 335 -16.27 -11.13 -10.31
CA LEU A 335 -17.12 -12.06 -9.58
C LEU A 335 -18.61 -11.75 -9.77
N LYS A 336 -18.98 -10.46 -9.85
CA LYS A 336 -20.35 -10.02 -10.12
C LYS A 336 -20.88 -10.44 -11.50
N ASP A 337 -20.00 -10.67 -12.47
CA ASP A 337 -20.37 -10.98 -13.85
C ASP A 337 -20.55 -12.50 -14.07
N LEU A 338 -20.07 -13.34 -13.14
CA LEU A 338 -20.05 -14.80 -13.28
C LEU A 338 -21.44 -15.43 -13.43
N ARG A 339 -22.46 -14.90 -12.75
CA ARG A 339 -23.83 -15.43 -12.84
C ARG A 339 -24.43 -15.18 -14.22
N SER A 340 -24.25 -13.97 -14.76
CA SER A 340 -24.68 -13.63 -16.12
C SER A 340 -23.96 -14.49 -17.17
N ILE A 341 -22.70 -14.84 -16.93
CA ILE A 341 -21.94 -15.74 -17.82
C ILE A 341 -22.51 -17.17 -17.74
N ALA A 342 -22.85 -17.66 -16.54
CA ALA A 342 -23.46 -18.98 -16.37
C ALA A 342 -24.82 -19.08 -17.06
N GLU A 343 -25.66 -18.05 -16.94
CA GLU A 343 -26.98 -17.98 -17.60
C GLU A 343 -26.89 -18.05 -19.13
N LYS A 344 -25.84 -17.48 -19.73
CA LYS A 344 -25.61 -17.50 -21.18
C LYS A 344 -25.11 -18.83 -21.73
N HIS A 345 -24.63 -19.74 -20.87
CA HIS A 345 -24.02 -21.00 -21.31
C HIS A 345 -25.06 -22.10 -21.61
N GLY A 346 -26.30 -21.94 -21.16
CA GLY A 346 -27.34 -22.97 -21.22
C GLY A 346 -27.09 -24.13 -20.24
N GLY A 347 -28.14 -24.91 -19.92
CA GLY A 347 -28.07 -26.04 -18.99
C GLY A 347 -28.22 -25.65 -17.51
N ASP A 348 -27.63 -26.45 -16.61
CA ASP A 348 -27.69 -26.20 -15.16
C ASP A 348 -26.83 -24.97 -14.76
N ILE A 349 -27.53 -23.85 -14.58
CA ILE A 349 -26.95 -22.54 -14.23
C ILE A 349 -26.19 -22.62 -12.91
N ASP A 350 -26.66 -23.40 -11.93
CA ASP A 350 -26.05 -23.47 -10.61
C ASP A 350 -24.77 -24.30 -10.62
N ALA A 351 -24.76 -25.43 -11.35
CA ALA A 351 -23.55 -26.21 -11.59
C ALA A 351 -22.50 -25.40 -12.36
N MET A 352 -22.91 -24.68 -13.40
CA MET A 352 -22.02 -23.83 -14.19
C MET A 352 -21.48 -22.66 -13.37
N TYR A 353 -22.32 -21.96 -12.61
CA TYR A 353 -21.89 -20.90 -11.70
C TYR A 353 -20.88 -21.41 -10.66
N LYS A 354 -21.13 -22.58 -10.06
CA LYS A 354 -20.20 -23.21 -9.10
C LYS A 354 -18.86 -23.56 -9.75
N LYS A 355 -18.86 -24.02 -11.01
CA LYS A 355 -17.63 -24.27 -11.80
C LYS A 355 -16.84 -22.98 -12.03
N LEU A 356 -17.50 -21.93 -12.52
CA LEU A 356 -16.87 -20.62 -12.74
C LEU A 356 -16.32 -20.04 -11.43
N LEU A 357 -17.06 -20.16 -10.32
CA LEU A 357 -16.60 -19.69 -9.02
C LEU A 357 -15.33 -20.40 -8.55
N LYS A 358 -15.24 -21.73 -8.72
CA LYS A 358 -14.03 -22.50 -8.41
C LYS A 358 -12.83 -22.03 -9.24
N GLN A 359 -13.03 -21.79 -10.54
CA GLN A 359 -11.98 -21.28 -11.42
C GLN A 359 -11.53 -19.88 -11.01
N LYS A 360 -12.48 -18.99 -10.68
CA LYS A 360 -12.17 -17.64 -10.19
C LYS A 360 -11.34 -17.68 -8.92
N VAL A 361 -11.71 -18.56 -7.98
CA VAL A 361 -10.95 -18.79 -6.74
C VAL A 361 -9.57 -19.34 -7.00
N LEU A 362 -9.42 -20.28 -7.92
CA LEU A 362 -8.11 -20.78 -8.32
C LEU A 362 -7.22 -19.65 -8.88
N ILE A 363 -7.76 -18.87 -9.81
CA ILE A 363 -7.01 -17.82 -10.53
C ILE A 363 -6.55 -16.70 -9.58
N ALA A 364 -7.43 -16.17 -8.74
CA ALA A 364 -7.12 -15.02 -7.89
C ALA A 364 -6.65 -15.41 -6.48
N GLY A 365 -7.23 -16.47 -5.91
CA GLY A 365 -6.98 -16.90 -4.54
C GLY A 365 -5.64 -17.62 -4.36
N LEU A 366 -5.21 -18.45 -5.33
CA LEU A 366 -3.94 -19.17 -5.19
C LEU A 366 -2.71 -18.24 -5.24
N PRO A 367 -2.59 -17.28 -6.18
CA PRO A 367 -1.52 -16.29 -6.14
C PRO A 367 -1.54 -15.44 -4.88
N LEU A 368 -2.73 -15.13 -4.35
CA LEU A 368 -2.88 -14.41 -3.08
C LEU A 368 -2.37 -15.22 -1.90
N LEU A 369 -2.73 -16.50 -1.79
CA LEU A 369 -2.23 -17.39 -0.74
C LEU A 369 -0.73 -17.63 -0.84
N PHE A 370 -0.20 -17.82 -2.06
CA PHE A 370 1.23 -17.97 -2.28
C PHE A 370 2.00 -16.70 -1.89
N GLY A 371 1.51 -15.54 -2.34
CA GLY A 371 2.06 -14.24 -1.96
C GLY A 371 1.99 -14.04 -0.44
N ILE A 372 0.94 -14.51 0.22
CA ILE A 372 0.80 -14.40 1.67
C ILE A 372 1.76 -15.33 2.42
N GLY A 373 1.70 -16.63 2.15
CA GLY A 373 2.38 -17.64 2.93
C GLY A 373 3.87 -17.77 2.62
N VAL A 374 4.27 -17.65 1.35
CA VAL A 374 5.65 -17.92 0.95
C VAL A 374 6.52 -16.68 1.11
N MET A 375 6.07 -15.52 0.61
CA MET A 375 6.92 -14.33 0.61
C MET A 375 7.23 -13.83 2.03
N GLY A 376 6.24 -13.77 2.91
CA GLY A 376 6.41 -13.28 4.28
C GLY A 376 7.38 -14.14 5.09
N PHE A 377 7.15 -15.45 5.12
CA PHE A 377 8.00 -16.39 5.85
C PHE A 377 9.39 -16.53 5.23
N PHE A 378 9.49 -16.57 3.90
CA PHE A 378 10.79 -16.66 3.22
C PHE A 378 11.63 -15.42 3.50
N ILE A 379 11.07 -14.21 3.33
CA ILE A 379 11.80 -12.95 3.56
C ILE A 379 12.20 -12.83 5.04
N ALA A 380 11.28 -13.07 5.98
CA ALA A 380 11.58 -12.97 7.41
C ALA A 380 12.64 -13.99 7.85
N GLY A 381 12.50 -15.26 7.43
CA GLY A 381 13.42 -16.34 7.76
C GLY A 381 14.81 -16.13 7.18
N THR A 382 14.91 -15.83 5.87
CA THR A 382 16.20 -15.56 5.21
C THR A 382 16.90 -14.36 5.82
N SER A 383 16.18 -13.26 6.08
CA SER A 383 16.74 -12.06 6.70
C SER A 383 17.35 -12.35 8.07
N ASN A 384 16.63 -13.10 8.91
CA ASN A 384 17.12 -13.47 10.24
C ASN A 384 18.40 -14.33 10.14
N LEU A 385 18.39 -15.34 9.25
CA LEU A 385 19.53 -16.21 9.00
C LEU A 385 20.76 -15.41 8.54
N PHE A 386 20.60 -14.55 7.52
CA PHE A 386 21.68 -13.73 6.99
C PHE A 386 22.20 -12.73 8.01
N THR A 387 21.33 -12.11 8.81
CA THR A 387 21.74 -11.21 9.89
C THR A 387 22.60 -11.93 10.92
N LYS A 388 22.18 -13.11 11.39
CA LYS A 388 22.95 -13.93 12.34
C LYS A 388 24.30 -14.37 11.76
N PHE A 389 24.31 -14.80 10.50
CA PHE A 389 25.53 -15.18 9.80
C PHE A 389 26.53 -14.02 9.70
N ARG A 390 26.05 -12.84 9.26
CA ARG A 390 26.88 -11.63 9.13
C ARG A 390 27.45 -11.18 10.47
N TYR A 391 26.62 -11.18 11.53
CA TYR A 391 27.07 -10.83 12.87
C TYR A 391 28.17 -11.78 13.37
N ASN A 392 27.95 -13.10 13.27
CA ASN A 392 28.93 -14.10 13.72
C ASN A 392 30.26 -13.99 12.98
N ARG A 393 30.23 -13.70 11.67
CA ARG A 393 31.45 -13.47 10.88
C ARG A 393 32.19 -12.21 11.34
N ASP A 394 31.47 -11.12 11.59
CA ASP A 394 32.07 -9.87 12.07
C ASP A 394 32.70 -10.04 13.47
N VAL A 395 32.09 -10.84 14.35
CA VAL A 395 32.66 -11.18 15.67
C VAL A 395 33.94 -12.00 15.52
N LYS A 396 33.92 -13.07 14.71
CA LYS A 396 35.11 -13.91 14.46
C LYS A 396 36.29 -13.11 13.90
N ASN A 397 36.03 -12.22 12.95
CA ASN A 397 37.07 -11.39 12.36
C ASN A 397 37.67 -10.42 13.40
N LYS A 398 36.85 -9.85 14.30
CA LYS A 398 37.35 -8.99 15.39
C LYS A 398 38.20 -9.74 16.41
N GLU A 399 37.88 -11.01 16.67
CA GLU A 399 38.69 -11.86 17.56
C GLU A 399 40.01 -12.26 16.91
N GLN A 400 40.04 -12.47 15.59
CA GLN A 400 41.27 -12.77 14.84
C GLN A 400 42.22 -11.58 14.71
N VAL A 401 41.70 -10.35 14.60
CA VAL A 401 42.53 -9.12 14.55
C VAL A 401 43.08 -8.73 15.93
N LYS A 402 42.50 -9.24 17.01
CA LYS A 402 42.96 -9.01 18.39
C LYS A 402 44.00 -10.02 18.88
N LYS A 403 44.20 -11.11 18.14
CA LYS A 403 45.30 -12.07 18.33
C LYS A 403 46.43 -11.69 17.40
#